data_AF-A0A1G2G8R6-F1
#
_entry.id   AF-A0A1G2G8R6-F1
#
_cell.length_a   1.000
_cell.length_b   1.000
_cell.length_c   1.000
_cell.angle_alpha   90.00
_cell.angle_beta   90.00
_cell.angle_gamma   90.00
#
_symmetry.space_group_name_H-M   'P 1'
#
loop_
_entity.id
_entity.type
_entity.pdbx_description
1 polymer ?
#
loop_
_entity_poly.entity_id
_entity_poly.type
_entity_poly.pdbx_seq_one_letter_code
_entity_poly.pdbx_strand_id
1 'polypeptide(L)' 'MMTKKQDVQQKAVLTLAYHDYAKGMNSYSFFKVHNHATSDDLVQDAFIKTWGYLTKGTKFNK' A
#
# COMPACT_ATOMS: atom_id res chain seq x y z
N MET A 1 -12.81 -15.51 4.35
CA MET A 1 -11.45 -16.04 4.17
C MET A 1 -11.16 -16.02 2.68
N MET A 2 -10.10 -15.35 2.25
CA MET A 2 -9.77 -15.23 0.82
C MET A 2 -9.20 -16.55 0.29
N THR A 3 -9.50 -16.90 -0.96
CA THR A 3 -8.89 -18.09 -1.58
C THR A 3 -7.42 -17.84 -1.91
N LYS A 4 -6.59 -18.89 -1.96
CA LYS A 4 -5.15 -18.77 -2.28
C LYS A 4 -4.90 -18.03 -3.61
N LYS A 5 -5.77 -18.24 -4.60
CA LYS A 5 -5.67 -17.58 -5.92
C LYS A 5 -5.93 -16.07 -5.83
N GLN A 6 -6.95 -15.67 -5.07
CA GLN A 6 -7.29 -14.26 -4.87
C GLN A 6 -6.20 -13.53 -4.06
N ASP A 7 -5.62 -14.17 -3.05
CA ASP A 7 -4.50 -13.60 -2.27
C ASP A 7 -3.28 -13.31 -3.16
N VAL A 8 -2.91 -14.27 -4.02
CA VAL A 8 -1.80 -14.08 -4.98
C VAL A 8 -2.08 -12.93 -5.95
N GLN A 9 -3.30 -12.85 -6.48
CA GLN A 9 -3.69 -11.79 -7.41
C GLN A 9 -3.67 -10.41 -6.75
N GLN A 10 -4.23 -10.29 -5.54
CA GLN A 10 -4.23 -9.01 -4.83
C GLN A 10 -2.81 -8.58 -4.43
N LYS A 11 -1.94 -9.53 -4.03
CA LYS A 11 -0.52 -9.23 -3.76
C LYS A 11 0.18 -8.71 -5.01
N ALA A 12 -0.03 -9.35 -6.16
CA ALA A 12 0.56 -8.90 -7.42
C ALA A 12 0.11 -7.47 -7.79
N VAL A 13 -1.18 -7.16 -7.63
CA VAL A 13 -1.72 -5.81 -7.87
C VAL A 13 -1.10 -4.79 -6.89
N LEU A 14 -0.98 -5.15 -5.61
CA LEU A 14 -0.35 -4.26 -4.62
C LEU A 14 1.14 -4.03 -4.91
N THR A 15 1.86 -5.07 -5.36
CA THR A 15 3.27 -4.96 -5.77
C THR A 15 3.43 -4.02 -6.96
N LEU A 16 2.56 -4.13 -7.96
CA LEU A 16 2.55 -3.20 -9.10
C LEU A 16 2.25 -1.77 -8.65
N ALA A 17 1.24 -1.58 -7.81
CA ALA A 17 0.92 -0.27 -7.25
C ALA A 17 2.09 0.31 -6.44
N TYR A 18 2.82 -0.50 -5.67
CA TYR A 18 4.01 -0.03 -4.96
C TYR A 18 5.07 0.45 -5.95
N HIS A 19 5.38 -0.35 -6.97
CA HIS A 19 6.35 0.02 -7.99
C HIS A 19 5.98 1.35 -8.69
N ASP A 20 4.71 1.53 -9.02
CA ASP A 20 4.25 2.68 -9.82
C ASP A 20 4.11 3.97 -8.99
N TYR A 21 3.71 3.87 -7.72
CA TYR A 21 3.37 5.03 -6.90
C TYR A 21 4.36 5.34 -5.77
N ALA A 22 5.17 4.38 -5.30
CA ALA A 22 6.02 4.59 -4.12
C ALA A 22 6.99 5.75 -4.28
N LYS A 23 7.58 5.92 -5.47
CA LYS A 23 8.52 7.04 -5.73
C LYS A 23 7.84 8.40 -5.59
N GLY A 24 6.64 8.57 -6.15
CA GLY A 24 5.89 9.82 -6.07
C GLY A 24 5.43 10.11 -4.63
N MET A 25 4.93 9.08 -3.95
CA MET A 25 4.53 9.20 -2.54
C MET A 25 5.71 9.50 -1.62
N ASN A 26 6.87 8.89 -1.86
CA ASN A 26 8.09 9.18 -1.10
C ASN A 26 8.52 10.62 -1.33
N SER A 27 8.57 11.10 -2.57
CA SER A 27 8.92 12.49 -2.87
C SER A 27 8.00 13.47 -2.14
N TYR A 28 6.68 13.26 -2.20
CA TYR A 28 5.72 14.09 -1.47
C TYR A 28 5.93 14.03 0.05
N SER A 29 6.09 12.82 0.60
CA SER A 29 6.28 12.61 2.04
C SER A 29 7.58 13.26 2.52
N PHE A 30 8.68 13.11 1.78
CA PHE A 30 9.96 13.75 2.04
C PHE A 30 9.83 15.27 2.12
N PHE A 31 9.13 15.91 1.18
CA PHE A 31 8.90 17.37 1.25
C PHE A 31 8.10 17.81 2.48
N LYS A 32 7.35 16.91 3.12
CA LYS A 32 6.62 17.21 4.37
C LYS A 32 7.48 16.99 5.60
N VAL A 33 8.19 15.87 5.67
CA VAL A 33 8.88 15.43 6.89
C VAL A 33 10.38 15.74 6.90
N HIS A 34 10.95 16.12 5.76
CA HIS A 34 12.37 16.44 5.55
C HIS A 34 13.34 15.35 6.04
N ASN A 35 12.89 14.09 6.04
CA ASN A 35 13.66 12.93 6.50
C ASN A 35 13.36 11.74 5.60
N HIS A 36 14.39 11.22 4.92
CA HIS A 36 14.25 10.10 3.99
C HIS A 36 13.76 8.82 4.68
N ALA A 37 14.35 8.44 5.81
CA ALA A 37 13.96 7.23 6.54
C ALA A 37 12.50 7.31 6.99
N THR A 38 12.09 8.44 7.59
CA THR A 38 10.69 8.65 7.98
C THR A 38 9.75 8.65 6.77
N SER A 39 10.17 9.23 5.65
CA SER A 39 9.34 9.23 4.43
C SER A 39 9.15 7.84 3.85
N ASP A 40 10.19 6.99 3.88
CA ASP A 40 10.13 5.60 3.42
C ASP A 40 9.23 4.76 4.32
N ASP A 41 9.37 4.90 5.64
CA ASP A 41 8.52 4.21 6.61
C ASP A 41 7.04 4.55 6.43
N LEU A 42 6.73 5.83 6.19
CA LEU A 42 5.35 6.28 5.95
C LEU A 42 4.76 5.70 4.66
N VAL A 43 5.54 5.61 3.58
CA VAL A 43 5.09 4.99 2.33
C VAL A 43 4.85 3.50 2.54
N GLN A 44 5.78 2.78 3.16
CA GLN A 44 5.61 1.34 3.44
C GLN A 44 4.38 1.06 4.30
N ASP A 45 4.21 1.80 5.39
CA ASP A 45 3.06 1.67 6.29
C ASP A 45 1.72 1.96 5.56
N ALA A 46 1.69 2.93 4.65
CA ALA A 46 0.51 3.21 3.83
C ALA A 46 0.11 2.02 2.94
N PHE A 47 1.08 1.32 2.32
CA PHE A 47 0.80 0.13 1.52
C PHE A 47 0.37 -1.07 2.37
N ILE A 48 0.96 -1.26 3.56
CA ILE A 48 0.54 -2.30 4.52
C ILE A 48 -0.89 -2.04 5.01
N LYS A 49 -1.24 -0.79 5.31
CA LYS A 49 -2.61 -0.40 5.68
C LYS A 49 -3.58 -0.65 4.53
N THR A 50 -3.21 -0.26 3.31
CA THR A 50 -3.99 -0.54 2.10
C THR A 50 -4.26 -2.03 1.92
N TRP A 51 -3.24 -2.88 2.10
CA TRP A 51 -3.41 -4.33 2.11
C TRP A 51 -4.40 -4.80 3.18
N GLY A 52 -4.26 -4.26 4.39
CA GLY A 52 -5.19 -4.52 5.49
C GLY A 52 -6.63 -4.16 5.14
N TYR A 53 -6.87 -3.02 4.47
CA TYR A 53 -8.21 -2.62 4.04
C TYR A 53 -8.76 -3.52 2.92
N LEU A 54 -7.95 -3.85 1.92
CA LEU A 54 -8.36 -4.70 0.80
C LEU A 54 -8.68 -6.14 1.23
N THR A 55 -7.96 -6.66 2.23
CA THR A 55 -8.16 -8.02 2.74
C THR A 55 -9.24 -8.11 3.82
N LYS A 56 -9.46 -7.05 4.62
CA LYS A 56 -10.50 -7.01 5.66
C LYS A 56 -11.86 -6.51 5.14
N GLY A 57 -11.92 -5.97 3.91
CA GLY A 57 -12.97 -5.04 3.49
C GLY A 57 -13.78 -5.38 2.24
N THR A 58 -14.22 -6.62 2.02
CA THR A 58 -15.48 -6.88 1.27
C THR A 58 -16.70 -6.69 2.19
N LYS A 59 -16.77 -5.55 2.89
CA LYS A 59 -17.97 -5.09 3.62
C LYS A 59 -18.39 -3.67 3.24
N PHE A 60 -18.03 -3.19 2.05
CA PHE A 60 -18.82 -2.15 1.40
C PHE A 60 -19.99 -2.82 0.67
N ASN A 61 -21.03 -3.15 1.45
CA ASN A 61 -22.38 -3.32 0.93
C ASN A 61 -23.06 -1.96 1.08
N LYS A 62 -23.24 -1.24 -0.02
CA LYS A 62 -24.46 -0.48 -0.30
C LYS A 62 -24.54 -0.16 -1.79
#